data_AF-G3J4H4-F1
#
_entry.id   AF-G3J4H4-F1
#
_cell.length_a   1.000
_cell.length_b   1.000
_cell.length_c   1.000
_cell.angle_alpha   90.00
_cell.angle_beta   90.00
_cell.angle_gamma   90.00
#
_symmetry.space_group_name_H-M   'P 1'
#
loop_
_entity.id
_entity.type
_entity.pdbx_description
1 polymer ?
#
loop_
_entity_poly.entity_id
_entity_poly.type
_entity_poly.pdbx_seq_one_letter_code
_entity_poly.pdbx_strand_id
1 'polypeptide(L)'
;MADTDYVEEAQPSLEFLRLRWQITDGPAFSHINVIEDPEDAASAQCPLQAADGTFHEIAAAPCSDPPTARLTLQLEEATYLGVEGDASEPLSTPAARLDIAAAAGETHVSIRAYVEQTHAWFLAQRQRHFEGYGYGGEGGEALPADTQLWFDPSSPNVINFFDSVEAEPPFAFEWSLVADMASGILHGHSEEEYVDEYDGPIDPIEDL
;
A
#
# COMPACT_ATOMS: atom_id res chain seq x y z
N MET A 1 -11.07 -28.84 -0.93
CA MET A 1 -9.77 -28.24 -0.65
C MET A 1 -9.67 -27.09 -1.60
N ALA A 2 -9.98 -25.88 -1.13
CA ALA A 2 -9.88 -24.67 -1.93
C ALA A 2 -8.40 -24.32 -1.98
N ASP A 3 -7.82 -24.25 -3.17
CA ASP A 3 -6.54 -23.60 -3.38
C ASP A 3 -6.74 -22.14 -3.00
N THR A 4 -6.28 -21.74 -1.81
CA THR A 4 -5.96 -20.34 -1.56
C THR A 4 -4.82 -20.00 -2.51
N ASP A 5 -5.15 -19.37 -3.65
CA ASP A 5 -4.19 -18.77 -4.58
C ASP A 5 -3.35 -17.73 -3.81
N TYR A 6 -2.28 -18.19 -3.18
CA TYR A 6 -1.30 -17.37 -2.49
C TYR A 6 -0.53 -16.59 -3.55
N VAL A 7 -0.78 -15.29 -3.64
CA VAL A 7 0.04 -14.39 -4.45
C VAL A 7 1.33 -14.16 -3.67
N GLU A 8 2.46 -14.57 -4.25
CA GLU A 8 3.78 -14.27 -3.66
C GLU A 8 3.97 -12.76 -3.61
N GLU A 9 4.22 -12.22 -2.42
CA GLU A 9 4.42 -10.80 -2.21
C GLU A 9 5.73 -10.35 -2.83
N ALA A 10 5.65 -9.40 -3.76
CA ALA A 10 6.81 -8.77 -4.35
C ALA A 10 7.38 -7.75 -3.37
N GLN A 11 8.70 -7.71 -3.22
CA GLN A 11 9.32 -6.64 -2.44
C GLN A 11 9.27 -5.33 -3.25
N PRO A 12 8.98 -4.19 -2.61
CA PRO A 12 9.01 -2.90 -3.29
C PRO A 12 10.44 -2.47 -3.63
N SER A 13 10.59 -1.70 -4.69
CA SER A 13 11.84 -0.96 -4.92
C SER A 13 11.92 0.25 -3.99
N LEU A 14 13.13 0.75 -3.72
CA LEU A 14 13.33 2.00 -2.98
C LEU A 14 12.62 3.17 -3.65
N GLU A 15 12.60 3.22 -4.98
CA GLU A 15 11.90 4.26 -5.73
C GLU A 15 10.38 4.21 -5.53
N PHE A 16 9.80 3.01 -5.40
CA PHE A 16 8.37 2.83 -5.17
C PHE A 16 7.94 3.29 -3.78
N LEU A 17 8.75 3.03 -2.75
CA LEU A 17 8.52 3.49 -1.37
C LEU A 17 8.46 5.02 -1.23
N ARG A 18 9.01 5.74 -2.20
CA ARG A 18 9.01 7.22 -2.21
C ARG A 18 7.68 7.82 -2.62
N LEU A 19 6.71 7.02 -3.04
CA LEU A 19 5.41 7.52 -3.48
C LEU A 19 4.57 8.03 -2.30
N ARG A 20 3.95 9.20 -2.51
CA ARG A 20 2.89 9.76 -1.67
C ARG A 20 1.69 10.00 -2.56
N TRP A 21 0.77 9.06 -2.58
CA TRP A 21 -0.35 9.04 -3.52
C TRP A 21 -1.69 9.07 -2.79
N GLN A 22 -2.39 10.20 -2.93
CA GLN A 22 -3.77 10.31 -2.48
C GLN A 22 -4.74 9.78 -3.57
N ILE A 23 -5.54 8.77 -3.23
CA ILE A 23 -6.53 8.19 -4.13
C ILE A 23 -7.77 9.10 -4.13
N THR A 24 -7.88 9.97 -5.14
CA THR A 24 -8.99 10.91 -5.30
C THR A 24 -9.31 11.18 -6.78
N ASP A 25 -10.50 11.71 -7.04
CA ASP A 25 -10.97 12.00 -8.39
C ASP A 25 -10.06 12.99 -9.11
N GLY A 26 -9.74 12.68 -10.37
CA GLY A 26 -8.86 13.50 -11.20
C GLY A 26 -7.78 12.68 -11.89
N PRO A 27 -6.90 13.34 -12.67
CA PRO A 27 -5.74 12.69 -13.28
C PRO A 27 -4.82 12.13 -12.20
N ALA A 28 -4.41 10.86 -12.31
CA ALA A 28 -3.60 10.18 -11.28
C ALA A 28 -2.39 11.01 -10.82
N PHE A 29 -1.60 11.48 -11.78
CA PHE A 29 -0.35 12.18 -11.54
C PHE A 29 -0.49 13.54 -10.84
N SER A 30 -1.67 14.16 -10.83
CA SER A 30 -1.87 15.40 -10.06
C SER A 30 -2.01 15.17 -8.55
N HIS A 31 -2.09 13.92 -8.12
CA HIS A 31 -2.28 13.52 -6.72
C HIS A 31 -1.12 12.66 -6.19
N ILE A 32 -0.01 12.62 -6.91
CA ILE A 32 1.17 11.84 -6.56
C ILE A 32 2.36 12.75 -6.40
N ASN A 33 2.91 12.75 -5.20
CA ASN A 33 4.20 13.33 -4.89
C ASN A 33 5.24 12.23 -4.65
N VAL A 34 6.49 12.65 -4.70
CA VAL A 34 7.68 11.85 -4.48
C VAL A 34 8.47 12.49 -3.35
N ILE A 35 8.74 11.75 -2.29
CA ILE A 35 9.65 12.20 -1.21
C ILE A 35 11.11 12.09 -1.66
N GLU A 36 11.95 13.00 -1.22
CA GLU A 36 13.37 13.05 -1.58
C GLU A 36 14.15 11.87 -1.00
N ASP A 37 14.01 11.65 0.30
CA ASP A 37 14.68 10.59 1.05
C ASP A 37 13.67 9.53 1.48
N PRO A 38 13.78 8.27 1.01
CA PRO A 38 12.86 7.22 1.40
C PRO A 38 12.93 6.85 2.89
N GLU A 39 14.02 7.15 3.60
CA GLU A 39 14.17 6.89 5.05
C GLU A 39 13.59 8.02 5.93
N ASP A 40 13.21 9.15 5.33
CA ASP A 40 12.60 10.28 6.04
C ASP A 40 11.23 10.60 5.47
N ALA A 41 10.20 10.15 6.18
CA ALA A 41 8.80 10.40 5.87
C ALA A 41 8.42 11.88 5.76
N ALA A 42 9.20 12.77 6.40
CA ALA A 42 9.01 14.22 6.40
C ALA A 42 9.89 14.95 5.38
N SER A 43 10.68 14.21 4.58
CA SER A 43 11.58 14.80 3.60
C SER A 43 10.82 15.60 2.53
N ALA A 44 11.56 16.47 1.84
CA ALA A 44 10.99 17.35 0.84
C ALA A 44 10.25 16.55 -0.24
N GLN A 45 9.11 17.08 -0.68
CA GLN A 45 8.26 16.45 -1.68
C GLN A 45 8.27 17.24 -2.99
N CYS A 46 8.21 16.52 -4.10
CA CYS A 46 8.01 17.09 -5.42
C CYS A 46 6.97 16.29 -6.21
N PRO A 47 6.27 16.89 -7.19
CA PRO A 47 5.27 16.15 -7.99
C PRO A 47 5.92 15.04 -8.82
N LEU A 48 5.25 13.88 -8.94
CA LEU A 48 5.66 12.82 -9.86
C LEU A 48 5.61 13.28 -11.33
N GLN A 49 4.68 14.17 -11.66
CA GLN A 49 4.62 14.88 -12.94
C GLN A 49 4.54 16.38 -12.70
N ALA A 50 5.50 17.13 -13.23
CA ALA A 50 5.51 18.58 -13.19
C ALA A 50 4.39 19.18 -14.06
N ALA A 51 4.09 20.46 -13.86
CA ALA A 51 3.02 21.17 -14.58
C ALA A 51 3.23 21.26 -16.10
N ASP A 52 4.47 21.12 -16.58
CA ASP A 52 4.81 21.09 -18.01
C ASP A 52 4.70 19.67 -18.63
N GLY A 53 4.29 18.68 -17.82
CA GLY A 53 4.15 17.28 -18.21
C GLY A 53 5.41 16.44 -18.04
N THR A 54 6.53 17.03 -17.63
CA THR A 54 7.79 16.32 -17.37
C THR A 54 7.64 15.41 -16.15
N PHE A 55 8.01 14.15 -16.29
CA PHE A 55 8.00 13.19 -15.19
C PHE A 55 9.26 13.28 -14.33
N HIS A 56 9.11 13.02 -13.03
CA HIS A 56 10.21 12.78 -12.12
C HIS A 56 11.02 11.56 -12.57
N GLU A 57 12.33 11.53 -12.27
CA GLU A 57 13.22 10.45 -12.73
C GLU A 57 12.77 9.05 -12.29
N ILE A 58 12.20 8.94 -11.09
CA ILE A 58 11.68 7.66 -10.56
C ILE A 58 10.50 7.11 -11.36
N ALA A 59 9.82 7.91 -12.19
CA ALA A 59 8.67 7.44 -12.95
C ALA A 59 9.04 6.28 -13.90
N ALA A 60 10.29 6.19 -14.33
CA ALA A 60 10.81 5.11 -15.16
C ALA A 60 11.42 3.95 -14.36
N ALA A 61 11.57 4.07 -13.03
CA ALA A 61 12.12 3.04 -12.17
C ALA A 61 11.15 1.86 -12.02
N PRO A 62 11.64 0.64 -11.72
CA PRO A 62 10.79 -0.51 -11.41
C PRO A 62 9.98 -0.29 -10.14
N CYS A 63 8.80 -0.89 -10.04
CA CYS A 63 7.99 -0.87 -8.82
C CYS A 63 8.46 -1.89 -7.78
N SER A 64 9.13 -2.95 -8.21
CA SER A 64 9.53 -4.09 -7.39
C SER A 64 11.02 -4.39 -7.49
N ASP A 65 11.55 -5.07 -6.48
CA ASP A 65 12.88 -5.65 -6.49
C ASP A 65 12.80 -7.15 -6.10
N PRO A 66 13.13 -8.12 -6.97
CA PRO A 66 13.62 -7.94 -8.33
C PRO A 66 12.57 -7.31 -9.27
N PRO A 67 13.02 -6.56 -10.30
CA PRO A 67 12.12 -6.02 -11.32
C PRO A 67 11.38 -7.14 -12.07
N THR A 68 10.05 -7.04 -12.16
CA THR A 68 9.20 -8.01 -12.87
C THR A 68 8.36 -7.37 -13.97
N ALA A 69 8.16 -8.12 -15.06
CA ALA A 69 7.35 -7.69 -16.21
C ALA A 69 5.83 -7.72 -15.95
N ARG A 70 5.39 -8.39 -14.88
CA ARG A 70 3.96 -8.56 -14.54
C ARG A 70 3.77 -8.58 -13.04
N LEU A 71 2.71 -7.92 -12.59
CA LEU A 71 2.24 -7.97 -11.21
C LEU A 71 0.75 -8.27 -11.22
N THR A 72 0.32 -9.13 -10.30
CA THR A 72 -1.10 -9.33 -9.98
C THR A 72 -1.34 -8.63 -8.67
N LEU A 73 -2.03 -7.50 -8.72
CA LEU A 73 -2.40 -6.73 -7.54
C LEU A 73 -3.58 -7.40 -6.85
N GLN A 74 -3.57 -7.39 -5.53
CA GLN A 74 -4.70 -7.80 -4.71
C GLN A 74 -4.84 -6.85 -3.52
N LEU A 75 -6.07 -6.53 -3.12
CA LEU A 75 -6.30 -5.81 -1.87
C LEU A 75 -6.28 -6.77 -0.68
N GLU A 76 -5.65 -6.37 0.42
CA GLU A 76 -5.67 -7.14 1.66
C GLU A 76 -7.09 -7.14 2.27
N GLU A 77 -7.57 -8.31 2.72
CA GLU A 77 -8.93 -8.45 3.27
C GLU A 77 -9.18 -7.53 4.48
N ALA A 78 -8.12 -7.18 5.22
CA ALA A 78 -8.19 -6.25 6.35
C ALA A 78 -8.71 -4.86 5.94
N THR A 79 -8.41 -4.42 4.73
CA THR A 79 -8.85 -3.16 4.14
C THR A 79 -10.36 -3.15 3.84
N TYR A 80 -11.06 -4.29 3.92
CA TYR A 80 -12.52 -4.41 3.71
C TYR A 80 -13.32 -4.66 5.01
N LEU A 81 -12.69 -4.65 6.19
CA LEU A 81 -13.25 -5.15 7.46
C LEU A 81 -14.42 -4.36 8.07
N GLY A 82 -15.02 -3.41 7.37
CA GLY A 82 -16.27 -2.81 7.81
C GLY A 82 -17.51 -3.73 7.68
N VAL A 83 -17.38 -4.91 7.07
CA VAL A 83 -18.46 -5.91 7.01
C VAL A 83 -18.18 -7.04 8.00
N GLU A 84 -18.87 -7.04 9.15
CA GLU A 84 -19.21 -8.28 9.87
C GLU A 84 -20.17 -9.09 8.97
N GLY A 85 -19.66 -9.58 7.85
CA GLY A 85 -20.34 -10.50 6.96
C GLY A 85 -20.05 -11.90 7.46
N ASP A 86 -21.11 -12.65 7.77
CA ASP A 86 -21.07 -14.06 8.13
C ASP A 86 -19.97 -14.81 7.33
N ALA A 87 -18.95 -15.34 8.03
CA ALA A 87 -17.82 -16.08 7.46
C ALA A 87 -18.23 -17.35 6.68
N SER A 88 -19.53 -17.58 6.56
CA SER A 88 -20.18 -18.65 5.81
C SER A 88 -20.38 -18.33 4.32
N GLU A 89 -20.33 -17.06 3.89
CA GLU A 89 -20.51 -16.71 2.48
C GLU A 89 -19.16 -16.47 1.79
N PRO A 90 -18.78 -17.27 0.78
CA PRO A 90 -17.61 -16.97 -0.02
C PRO A 90 -17.82 -15.61 -0.68
N LEU A 91 -16.96 -14.63 -0.37
CA LEU A 91 -16.90 -13.32 -1.01
C LEU A 91 -16.88 -13.50 -2.53
N SER A 92 -18.06 -13.51 -3.12
CA SER A 92 -18.26 -13.77 -4.54
C SER A 92 -18.12 -12.46 -5.30
N THR A 93 -16.94 -11.84 -5.21
CA THR A 93 -16.63 -10.71 -6.10
C THR A 93 -15.16 -10.73 -6.53
N PRO A 94 -14.85 -11.14 -7.78
CA PRO A 94 -13.50 -11.18 -8.35
C PRO A 94 -12.90 -9.79 -8.64
N ALA A 95 -13.37 -8.74 -7.97
CA ALA A 95 -13.04 -7.36 -8.27
C ALA A 95 -11.94 -6.77 -7.35
N ALA A 96 -11.34 -7.59 -6.49
CA ALA A 96 -10.22 -7.24 -5.61
C ALA A 96 -8.85 -7.54 -6.22
N ARG A 97 -8.80 -8.07 -7.46
CA ARG A 97 -7.55 -8.35 -8.17
C ARG A 97 -7.43 -7.57 -9.47
N LEU A 98 -6.21 -7.16 -9.82
CA LEU A 98 -5.88 -6.49 -11.07
C LEU A 98 -4.53 -6.98 -11.61
N ASP A 99 -4.51 -7.51 -12.82
CA ASP A 99 -3.26 -7.81 -13.50
C ASP A 99 -2.74 -6.58 -14.25
N ILE A 100 -1.48 -6.25 -14.03
CA ILE A 100 -0.77 -5.19 -14.75
C ILE A 100 0.50 -5.76 -15.39
N ALA A 101 0.95 -5.12 -16.47
CA ALA A 101 2.13 -5.55 -17.22
C ALA A 101 3.03 -4.38 -17.59
N ALA A 102 4.30 -4.72 -17.84
CA ALA A 102 5.27 -3.81 -18.43
C ALA A 102 4.76 -3.26 -19.77
N ALA A 103 5.12 -2.02 -20.08
CA ALA A 103 4.84 -1.44 -21.39
C ALA A 103 5.54 -2.25 -22.50
N ALA A 104 5.04 -2.13 -23.73
CA ALA A 104 5.59 -2.88 -24.86
C ALA A 104 7.07 -2.59 -25.07
N GLY A 105 7.91 -3.62 -24.97
CA GLY A 105 9.37 -3.51 -25.12
C GLY A 105 10.13 -3.31 -23.81
N GLU A 106 9.43 -3.05 -22.70
CA GLU A 106 10.02 -2.97 -21.37
C GLU A 106 10.13 -4.35 -20.72
N THR A 107 11.11 -4.50 -19.83
CA THR A 107 11.33 -5.76 -19.08
C THR A 107 10.65 -5.78 -17.72
N HIS A 108 10.13 -4.65 -17.26
CA HIS A 108 9.53 -4.51 -15.94
C HIS A 108 8.39 -3.48 -15.91
N VAL A 109 7.53 -3.59 -14.90
CA VAL A 109 6.50 -2.58 -14.61
C VAL A 109 7.19 -1.37 -13.99
N SER A 110 7.23 -0.26 -14.72
CA SER A 110 7.72 1.00 -14.18
C SER A 110 6.66 1.70 -13.32
N ILE A 111 7.09 2.60 -12.43
CA ILE A 111 6.19 3.39 -11.57
C ILE A 111 5.12 4.11 -12.39
N ARG A 112 5.52 4.71 -13.52
CA ARG A 112 4.58 5.36 -14.43
C ARG A 112 3.54 4.37 -14.96
N ALA A 113 3.98 3.23 -15.48
CA ALA A 113 3.09 2.22 -16.04
C ALA A 113 2.15 1.64 -14.97
N TYR A 114 2.63 1.51 -13.74
CA TYR A 114 1.84 1.12 -12.58
C TYR A 114 0.71 2.13 -12.34
N VAL A 115 1.05 3.41 -12.13
CA VAL A 115 0.07 4.48 -11.89
C VAL A 115 -0.97 4.56 -13.01
N GLU A 116 -0.54 4.51 -14.28
CA GLU A 116 -1.43 4.58 -15.44
C GLU A 116 -2.44 3.42 -15.48
N GLN A 117 -2.01 2.22 -15.07
CA GLN A 117 -2.85 1.01 -15.12
C GLN A 117 -3.74 0.84 -13.87
N THR A 118 -3.35 1.39 -12.72
CA THR A 118 -4.01 1.10 -11.44
C THR A 118 -4.94 2.20 -10.94
N HIS A 119 -4.73 3.47 -11.29
CA HIS A 119 -5.49 4.59 -10.70
C HIS A 119 -7.01 4.43 -10.81
N ALA A 120 -7.51 4.13 -12.01
CA ALA A 120 -8.94 3.95 -12.23
C ALA A 120 -9.52 2.78 -11.41
N TRP A 121 -8.70 1.74 -11.20
CA TRP A 121 -9.08 0.61 -10.35
C TRP A 121 -9.09 1.04 -8.88
N PHE A 122 -8.06 1.72 -8.37
CA PHE A 122 -8.03 2.25 -7.00
C PHE A 122 -9.21 3.17 -6.69
N LEU A 123 -9.62 4.03 -7.63
CA LEU A 123 -10.82 4.86 -7.45
C LEU A 123 -12.10 4.03 -7.29
N ALA A 124 -12.23 2.94 -8.05
CA ALA A 124 -13.35 2.02 -7.89
C ALA A 124 -13.32 1.27 -6.54
N GLN A 125 -12.12 1.00 -6.00
CA GLN A 125 -11.96 0.37 -4.69
C GLN A 125 -12.21 1.35 -3.54
N ARG A 126 -11.84 2.62 -3.67
CA ARG A 126 -12.10 3.66 -2.66
C ARG A 126 -13.56 3.72 -2.26
N GLN A 127 -14.47 3.64 -3.23
CA GLN A 127 -15.91 3.65 -2.93
C GLN A 127 -16.30 2.44 -2.07
N ARG A 128 -15.82 1.25 -2.42
CA ARG A 128 -16.12 0.01 -1.68
C ARG A 128 -15.49 -0.04 -0.30
N HIS A 129 -14.29 0.51 -0.16
CA HIS A 129 -13.58 0.68 1.11
C HIS A 129 -14.48 1.39 2.12
N PHE A 130 -14.99 2.57 1.75
CA PHE A 130 -15.84 3.36 2.64
C PHE A 130 -17.28 2.83 2.77
N GLU A 131 -17.79 2.12 1.78
CA GLU A 131 -19.04 1.34 1.91
C GLU A 131 -18.94 0.27 3.00
N GLY A 132 -17.77 -0.36 3.15
CA GLY A 132 -17.48 -1.24 4.29
C GLY A 132 -17.75 -0.53 5.62
N TYR A 133 -17.28 0.71 5.79
CA TYR A 133 -17.49 1.49 7.01
C TYR A 133 -18.89 2.11 7.14
N GLY A 134 -19.84 1.75 6.27
CA GLY A 134 -21.22 2.24 6.32
C GLY A 134 -21.47 3.57 5.60
N TYR A 135 -20.53 4.05 4.78
CA TYR A 135 -20.69 5.28 4.00
C TYR A 135 -21.07 5.00 2.53
N GLY A 136 -21.88 5.86 1.91
CA GLY A 136 -22.08 5.87 0.45
C GLY A 136 -22.98 4.77 -0.15
N GLY A 137 -23.36 3.74 0.62
CA GLY A 137 -24.32 2.71 0.20
C GLY A 137 -25.81 3.10 0.33
N GLU A 138 -26.73 2.24 -0.12
CA GLU A 138 -28.18 2.44 0.11
C GLU A 138 -28.49 2.45 1.62
N GLY A 139 -28.75 3.65 2.15
CA GLY A 139 -29.00 3.86 3.58
C GLY A 139 -27.76 4.14 4.42
N GLY A 140 -26.57 4.21 3.81
CA GLY A 140 -25.33 4.64 4.46
C GLY A 140 -25.25 6.16 4.64
N GLU A 141 -24.37 6.61 5.54
CA GLU A 141 -24.10 8.04 5.70
C GLU A 141 -23.33 8.58 4.48
N ALA A 142 -23.47 9.87 4.21
CA ALA A 142 -22.64 10.49 3.17
C ALA A 142 -21.18 10.52 3.66
N LEU A 143 -20.25 10.11 2.80
CA LEU A 143 -18.83 10.23 3.10
C LEU A 143 -18.47 11.71 3.36
N PRO A 144 -17.79 12.04 4.47
CA PRO A 144 -17.31 13.40 4.71
C PRO A 144 -16.48 13.93 3.54
N ALA A 145 -16.65 15.22 3.23
CA ALA A 145 -16.01 15.83 2.06
C ALA A 145 -14.48 15.90 2.16
N ASP A 146 -13.95 15.83 3.38
CA ASP A 146 -12.53 15.82 3.74
C ASP A 146 -11.95 14.43 3.92
N THR A 147 -12.72 13.36 3.67
CA THR A 147 -12.22 11.99 3.80
C THR A 147 -11.12 11.69 2.81
N GLN A 148 -9.99 11.22 3.34
CA GLN A 148 -8.79 10.90 2.57
C GLN A 148 -8.59 9.38 2.53
N LEU A 149 -8.13 8.89 1.37
CA LEU A 149 -7.62 7.54 1.19
C LEU A 149 -6.25 7.67 0.51
N TRP A 150 -5.23 7.06 1.10
CA TRP A 150 -3.85 7.13 0.64
C TRP A 150 -3.34 5.72 0.33
N PHE A 151 -2.59 5.59 -0.75
CA PHE A 151 -1.93 4.35 -1.13
C PHE A 151 -0.72 4.08 -0.23
N ASP A 152 -0.65 2.88 0.32
CA ASP A 152 0.54 2.37 1.00
C ASP A 152 1.50 1.72 -0.01
N PRO A 153 2.70 2.28 -0.24
CA PRO A 153 3.67 1.73 -1.18
C PRO A 153 4.52 0.58 -0.59
N SER A 154 4.25 0.11 0.64
CA SER A 154 4.99 -0.96 1.31
C SER A 154 4.98 -2.29 0.54
N SER A 155 4.04 -2.48 -0.38
CA SER A 155 3.98 -3.66 -1.22
C SER A 155 3.44 -3.32 -2.62
N PRO A 156 4.14 -3.71 -3.72
CA PRO A 156 3.68 -3.42 -5.07
C PRO A 156 2.45 -4.23 -5.47
N ASN A 157 2.21 -5.39 -4.87
CA ASN A 157 1.15 -6.32 -5.29
C ASN A 157 0.17 -6.75 -4.20
N VAL A 158 0.47 -6.51 -2.92
CA VAL A 158 -0.50 -6.60 -1.83
C VAL A 158 -0.86 -5.18 -1.40
N ILE A 159 -2.02 -4.72 -1.81
CA ILE A 159 -2.42 -3.32 -1.71
C ILE A 159 -3.07 -3.07 -0.36
N ASN A 160 -2.51 -2.10 0.36
CA ASN A 160 -3.07 -1.51 1.56
C ASN A 160 -3.36 -0.02 1.35
N PHE A 161 -4.23 0.52 2.19
CA PHE A 161 -4.56 1.95 2.21
C PHE A 161 -4.47 2.51 3.62
N PHE A 162 -4.14 3.80 3.73
CA PHE A 162 -4.35 4.59 4.92
C PHE A 162 -5.59 5.47 4.72
N ASP A 163 -6.47 5.56 5.71
CA ASP A 163 -7.66 6.40 5.60
C ASP A 163 -7.91 7.26 6.83
N SER A 164 -8.59 8.38 6.61
CA SER A 164 -8.87 9.36 7.65
C SER A 164 -10.04 9.00 8.57
N VAL A 165 -10.68 7.84 8.38
CA VAL A 165 -11.74 7.33 9.26
C VAL A 165 -11.11 6.54 10.41
N GLU A 166 -10.08 5.76 10.12
CA GLU A 166 -9.36 4.94 11.11
C GLU A 166 -8.17 5.67 11.75
N ALA A 167 -7.48 6.54 11.01
CA ALA A 167 -6.30 7.26 11.48
C ALA A 167 -6.42 8.78 11.31
N GLU A 168 -5.82 9.56 12.20
CA GLU A 168 -5.82 11.02 12.10
C GLU A 168 -4.72 11.50 11.13
N PRO A 169 -5.04 12.27 10.07
CA PRO A 169 -4.04 12.93 9.24
C PRO A 169 -3.08 13.77 10.10
N PRO A 170 -1.77 13.82 9.79
CA PRO A 170 -1.18 13.58 8.47
C PRO A 170 -0.61 12.16 8.24
N PHE A 171 -1.07 11.15 8.97
CA PHE A 171 -0.61 9.76 8.85
C PHE A 171 0.89 9.57 9.16
N ALA A 172 1.39 10.31 10.15
CA ALA A 172 2.82 10.34 10.47
C ALA A 172 3.36 8.96 10.87
N PHE A 173 2.55 8.15 11.56
CA PHE A 173 2.93 6.79 11.98
C PHE A 173 2.97 5.83 10.79
N GLU A 174 1.95 5.85 9.93
CA GLU A 174 1.86 5.01 8.75
C GLU A 174 3.04 5.31 7.81
N TRP A 175 3.35 6.58 7.62
CA TRP A 175 4.51 6.97 6.83
C TRP A 175 5.86 6.63 7.47
N SER A 176 5.96 6.56 8.81
CA SER A 176 7.18 6.07 9.44
C SER A 176 7.39 4.58 9.19
N LEU A 177 6.34 3.77 9.12
CA LEU A 177 6.45 2.35 8.77
C LEU A 177 7.01 2.16 7.35
N VAL A 178 6.58 2.99 6.39
CA VAL A 178 7.13 2.99 5.03
C VAL A 178 8.61 3.38 5.02
N ALA A 179 9.00 4.36 5.86
CA ALA A 179 10.40 4.78 6.00
C ALA A 179 11.28 3.71 6.65
N ASP A 180 10.77 3.01 7.68
CA ASP A 180 11.44 1.90 8.32
C ASP A 180 11.70 0.75 7.33
N MET A 181 10.75 0.48 6.43
CA MET A 181 10.94 -0.49 5.34
C MET A 181 12.07 -0.08 4.39
N ALA A 182 12.12 1.19 3.98
CA ALA A 182 13.21 1.69 3.16
C ALA A 182 14.57 1.57 3.86
N SER A 183 14.61 1.88 5.16
CA SER A 183 15.79 1.72 5.99
C SER A 183 16.24 0.25 6.06
N GLY A 184 15.28 -0.67 6.23
CA GLY A 184 15.53 -2.12 6.18
C GLY A 184 16.14 -2.60 4.85
N ILE A 185 15.69 -2.06 3.71
CA ILE A 185 16.26 -2.39 2.39
C ILE A 185 17.69 -1.82 2.25
N LEU A 186 17.92 -0.58 2.69
CA LEU A 186 19.20 0.11 2.53
C LEU A 186 20.31 -0.43 3.41
N HIS A 187 19.99 -0.74 4.67
CA HIS A 187 20.98 -1.14 5.68
C HIS A 187 20.94 -2.63 5.98
N GLY A 188 19.96 -3.35 5.44
CA GLY A 188 19.60 -4.69 5.87
C GLY A 188 18.84 -4.65 7.20
N HIS A 189 17.96 -5.62 7.43
CA HIS A 189 17.48 -5.85 8.79
C HIS A 189 18.67 -6.33 9.62
N SER A 190 19.09 -5.56 10.62
CA SER A 190 20.00 -6.10 11.62
C SER A 190 19.27 -7.24 12.31
N GLU A 191 19.73 -8.48 12.15
CA GLU A 191 19.22 -9.64 12.88
C GLU A 191 19.41 -9.53 14.42
N GLU A 192 19.87 -8.38 14.94
CA GLU A 192 20.32 -8.20 16.32
C GLU A 192 19.25 -7.71 17.30
N GLU A 193 17.99 -7.51 16.91
CA GLU A 193 16.95 -7.00 17.82
C GLU A 193 15.76 -7.97 18.05
N TYR A 194 16.08 -9.25 18.21
CA TYR A 194 15.34 -10.15 19.11
C TYR A 194 16.33 -11.09 19.83
N VAL A 195 17.36 -10.52 20.46
CA VAL A 195 17.95 -11.21 21.60
C VAL A 195 16.91 -11.08 22.71
N ASP A 196 16.18 -12.18 22.93
CA ASP A 196 15.28 -12.39 24.06
C ASP A 196 16.06 -12.15 25.36
N GLU A 197 16.12 -10.90 25.80
CA GLU A 197 16.89 -10.46 26.94
C GLU A 197 16.10 -10.76 28.22
N TYR A 198 15.84 -12.06 28.50
CA TYR A 198 16.01 -12.69 29.82
C TYR A 198 15.48 -14.15 29.83
N ASP A 199 16.39 -15.12 29.63
CA ASP A 199 16.22 -16.48 30.17
C ASP A 199 16.52 -16.43 31.68
N GLY A 200 15.61 -15.83 32.43
CA GLY A 200 15.64 -15.88 33.90
C GLY A 200 15.35 -17.32 34.34
N PRO A 201 16.09 -17.88 35.33
CA PRO A 201 15.84 -19.24 35.76
C PRO A 201 14.39 -19.39 36.20
N ILE A 202 13.69 -20.33 35.57
CA ILE A 202 12.36 -20.81 35.97
C ILE A 202 12.47 -21.18 37.46
N ASP A 203 11.83 -20.40 38.32
CA ASP A 203 11.76 -20.69 39.75
C ASP A 203 10.88 -21.94 39.93
N PRO A 204 11.45 -23.08 40.36
CA PRO A 204 10.67 -24.30 40.52
C PRO A 204 9.84 -24.17 41.80
N ILE A 205 8.53 -24.00 41.64
CA ILE A 205 7.46 -24.40 42.59
C ILE A 205 7.94 -24.44 44.05
N GLU A 206 7.75 -23.34 44.78
CA GLU A 206 7.71 -23.44 46.25
C GLU A 206 6.33 -23.95 46.66
N ASP A 207 6.30 -25.23 47.04
CA ASP A 207 5.32 -25.81 47.95
C ASP A 207 5.13 -24.90 49.17
N LEU A 208 3.92 -24.33 49.34
CA LEU A 208 3.32 -23.98 50.65
C LEU A 208 1.79 -23.95 50.58
#